data_AF-A0A537ELP9-F1
#
_entry.id   AF-A0A537ELP9-F1
#
_cell.length_a   1.000
_cell.length_b   1.000
_cell.length_c   1.000
_cell.angle_alpha   90.00
_cell.angle_beta   90.00
_cell.angle_gamma   90.00
#
_symmetry.space_group_name_H-M   'P 1'
#
loop_
_entity.id
_entity.type
_entity.pdbx_description
1 polymer ?
#
loop_
_entity_poly.entity_id
_entity_poly.type
_entity_poly.pdbx_seq_one_letter_code
_entity_poly.pdbx_strand_id
1 'polypeptide(L)'
;MSKIHIYDQVKIAIARQEILAVLLWGTAIASLLAHDLFQGSYPGLIDFGILAGLGLTAGAVIGNLERTLFGFAAAMALGTTLAFILAILPALTGVVPPPGDETVYLLWFTIIFRAVFPLPVIISLITSLVGAGVGETYL
;
A
#
# COMPACT_ATOMS: atom_id res chain seq x y z
N MET A 1 -25.49 -33.25 0.55
CA MET A 1 -24.02 -33.12 0.51
C MET A 1 -23.49 -32.02 -0.42
N SER A 2 -24.26 -31.39 -1.33
CA SER A 2 -23.69 -30.38 -2.26
C SER A 2 -23.59 -28.93 -1.72
N LYS A 3 -24.36 -28.53 -0.70
CA LYS A 3 -24.31 -27.15 -0.18
C LYS A 3 -22.97 -26.77 0.47
N ILE A 4 -22.28 -27.72 1.10
CA ILE A 4 -20.99 -27.46 1.79
C ILE A 4 -19.92 -27.06 0.77
N HIS A 5 -19.90 -27.71 -0.40
CA HIS A 5 -18.89 -27.43 -1.44
C HIS A 5 -19.04 -26.04 -2.07
N ILE A 6 -20.27 -25.53 -2.20
CA ILE A 6 -20.54 -24.21 -2.79
C ILE A 6 -20.06 -23.09 -1.85
N TYR A 7 -20.26 -23.24 -0.53
CA TYR A 7 -19.80 -22.25 0.45
C TYR A 7 -18.28 -22.11 0.49
N ASP A 8 -17.54 -23.20 0.35
CA ASP A 8 -16.07 -23.15 0.34
C ASP A 8 -15.53 -22.45 -0.92
N GLN A 9 -16.13 -22.70 -2.08
CA GLN A 9 -15.74 -22.04 -3.34
C GLN A 9 -15.94 -20.51 -3.28
N VAL A 10 -17.05 -20.05 -2.68
CA VAL A 10 -17.34 -18.62 -2.53
C VAL A 10 -16.34 -17.95 -1.58
N LYS A 11 -16.02 -18.59 -0.44
CA LYS A 11 -15.02 -18.06 0.51
C LYS A 11 -13.64 -17.93 -0.13
N ILE A 12 -13.21 -18.92 -0.91
CA ILE A 12 -11.92 -18.90 -1.62
C ILE A 12 -11.89 -17.75 -2.63
N ALA A 13 -12.97 -17.54 -3.38
CA ALA A 13 -13.06 -16.46 -4.35
C ALA A 13 -12.93 -15.08 -3.69
N ILE A 14 -13.62 -14.87 -2.57
CA ILE A 14 -13.56 -13.61 -1.79
C ILE A 14 -12.15 -13.38 -1.25
N ALA A 15 -11.54 -14.39 -0.61
CA ALA A 15 -10.19 -14.28 -0.07
C ALA A 15 -9.16 -13.98 -1.18
N ARG A 16 -9.31 -14.59 -2.36
CA ARG A 16 -8.44 -14.32 -3.50
C ARG A 16 -8.57 -12.88 -3.99
N GLN A 17 -9.79 -12.35 -4.08
CA GLN A 17 -10.05 -10.98 -4.48
C GLN A 17 -9.41 -9.99 -3.49
N GLU A 18 -9.54 -10.23 -2.19
CA GLU A 18 -8.93 -9.41 -1.14
C GLU A 18 -7.40 -9.40 -1.22
N ILE A 19 -6.79 -10.58 -1.37
CA ILE A 19 -5.33 -10.70 -1.52
C ILE A 19 -4.85 -9.91 -2.75
N LEU A 20 -5.54 -10.05 -3.89
CA LEU A 20 -5.19 -9.32 -5.10
C LEU A 20 -5.36 -7.81 -4.94
N ALA A 21 -6.42 -7.36 -4.27
CA ALA A 21 -6.64 -5.95 -3.98
C ALA A 21 -5.51 -5.38 -3.12
N VAL A 22 -5.11 -6.09 -2.05
CA VAL A 22 -4.00 -5.69 -1.17
C VAL A 22 -2.67 -5.66 -1.91
N LEU A 23 -2.37 -6.66 -2.73
CA LEU A 23 -1.14 -6.70 -3.53
C LEU A 23 -1.07 -5.53 -4.50
N LEU A 24 -2.12 -5.32 -5.30
CA LEU A 24 -2.17 -4.22 -6.26
C LEU A 24 -2.07 -2.86 -5.56
N TRP A 25 -2.81 -2.69 -4.46
CA TRP A 25 -2.77 -1.46 -3.68
C TRP A 25 -1.39 -1.17 -3.09
N GLY A 26 -0.77 -2.17 -2.46
CA GLY A 26 0.58 -2.02 -1.93
C GLY A 26 1.63 -1.78 -3.01
N THR A 27 1.53 -2.43 -4.17
CA THR A 27 2.43 -2.13 -5.30
C THR A 27 2.23 -0.72 -5.86
N ALA A 28 1.00 -0.23 -5.90
CA ALA A 28 0.71 1.12 -6.37
C ALA A 28 1.24 2.19 -5.39
N ILE A 29 1.10 1.95 -4.08
CA ILE A 29 1.74 2.78 -3.05
C ILE A 29 3.26 2.77 -3.24
N ALA A 30 3.88 1.61 -3.44
CA ALA A 30 5.32 1.52 -3.68
C ALA A 30 5.76 2.30 -4.92
N SER A 31 4.98 2.26 -6.01
CA SER A 31 5.28 2.99 -7.24
C SER A 31 5.19 4.51 -7.05
N LEU A 32 4.17 4.99 -6.33
CA LEU A 32 4.04 6.42 -5.99
C LEU A 32 5.21 6.89 -5.11
N LEU A 33 5.52 6.12 -4.06
CA LEU A 33 6.65 6.43 -3.20
C LEU A 33 7.97 6.41 -3.98
N ALA A 34 8.19 5.42 -4.85
CA ALA A 34 9.39 5.38 -5.68
C ALA A 34 9.47 6.58 -6.63
N HIS A 35 8.36 6.99 -7.24
CA HIS A 35 8.31 8.19 -8.07
C HIS A 35 8.72 9.43 -7.26
N ASP A 36 8.14 9.61 -6.08
CA ASP A 36 8.46 10.74 -5.20
C ASP A 36 9.90 10.72 -4.69
N LEU A 37 10.46 9.53 -4.41
CA LEU A 37 11.82 9.38 -3.90
C LEU A 37 12.89 9.65 -4.98
N PHE A 38 12.63 9.30 -6.23
CA PHE A 38 13.63 9.36 -7.30
C PHE A 38 13.44 10.53 -8.28
N GLN A 39 12.22 11.05 -8.43
CA GLN A 39 11.89 12.09 -9.40
C GLN A 39 11.20 13.30 -8.76
N GLY A 40 10.49 13.11 -7.66
CA GLY A 40 9.84 14.16 -6.90
C GLY A 40 10.75 14.83 -5.86
N SER A 41 10.38 16.03 -5.42
CA SER A 41 10.92 16.61 -4.18
C SER A 41 10.06 16.23 -2.98
N TYR A 42 8.74 16.18 -3.17
CA TYR A 42 7.71 15.85 -2.18
C TYR A 42 6.43 15.40 -2.89
N PRO A 43 5.55 14.61 -2.23
CA PRO A 43 4.25 14.24 -2.77
C PRO A 43 3.43 15.49 -3.12
N GLY A 44 3.04 15.61 -4.39
CA GLY A 44 2.21 16.69 -4.89
C GLY A 44 0.71 16.42 -4.72
N LEU A 45 -0.11 17.41 -5.06
CA LEU A 45 -1.58 17.28 -5.04
C LEU A 45 -2.09 16.12 -5.91
N ILE A 46 -1.41 15.84 -7.03
CA ILE A 46 -1.76 14.75 -7.94
C ILE A 46 -1.55 13.40 -7.24
N ASP A 47 -0.42 13.24 -6.55
CA ASP A 47 -0.08 12.00 -5.84
C ASP A 47 -1.07 11.71 -4.71
N PHE A 48 -1.51 12.74 -3.99
CA PHE A 48 -2.60 12.63 -3.01
C PHE A 48 -3.92 12.21 -3.65
N GLY A 49 -4.25 12.73 -4.84
CA GLY A 49 -5.43 12.32 -5.60
C GLY A 49 -5.37 10.85 -6.03
N ILE A 50 -4.20 10.38 -6.47
CA ILE A 50 -3.99 8.98 -6.86
C ILE A 50 -4.10 8.07 -5.62
N LEU A 51 -3.44 8.41 -4.51
CA LEU A 51 -3.56 7.68 -3.25
C LEU A 51 -4.99 7.61 -2.74
N ALA A 52 -5.73 8.72 -2.84
CA ALA A 52 -7.13 8.80 -2.48
C ALA A 52 -7.97 7.83 -3.32
N GLY A 53 -7.80 7.86 -4.65
CA GLY A 53 -8.50 6.98 -5.58
C GLY A 53 -8.17 5.50 -5.39
N LEU A 54 -6.88 5.17 -5.16
CA LEU A 54 -6.44 3.81 -4.83
C LEU A 54 -7.07 3.31 -3.54
N GLY A 55 -7.07 4.12 -2.48
CA GLY A 55 -7.72 3.77 -1.22
C GLY A 55 -9.21 3.50 -1.43
N LEU A 56 -9.90 4.42 -2.10
CA LEU A 56 -11.35 4.32 -2.34
C LEU A 56 -11.71 3.08 -3.16
N THR A 57 -10.97 2.82 -4.24
CA THR A 57 -11.21 1.63 -5.08
C THR A 57 -10.88 0.33 -4.34
N ALA A 58 -9.75 0.27 -3.63
CA ALA A 58 -9.37 -0.92 -2.85
C ALA A 58 -10.40 -1.21 -1.75
N GLY A 59 -10.84 -0.19 -1.01
CA GLY A 59 -11.88 -0.33 0.00
C GLY A 59 -13.21 -0.80 -0.59
N ALA A 60 -13.63 -0.21 -1.71
CA ALA A 60 -14.88 -0.60 -2.39
C ALA A 60 -14.85 -2.05 -2.88
N VAL A 61 -13.70 -2.52 -3.38
CA VAL A 61 -13.52 -3.91 -3.84
C VAL A 61 -13.54 -4.91 -2.68
N ILE A 62 -13.05 -4.53 -1.50
CA ILE A 62 -13.08 -5.38 -0.31
C ILE A 62 -14.49 -5.43 0.29
N GLY A 63 -15.22 -4.29 0.30
CA GLY A 63 -16.63 -4.24 0.69
C GLY A 63 -16.91 -4.71 2.12
N ASN A 64 -15.89 -4.65 3.00
CA ASN A 64 -16.03 -4.91 4.42
C ASN A 64 -15.05 -4.02 5.20
N LEU A 65 -15.54 -3.28 6.19
CA LEU A 65 -14.76 -2.28 6.90
C LEU A 65 -13.60 -2.88 7.72
N GLU A 66 -13.84 -3.99 8.43
CA GLU A 66 -12.81 -4.67 9.21
C GLU A 66 -11.69 -5.21 8.31
N ARG A 67 -12.07 -5.88 7.21
CA ARG A 67 -11.10 -6.42 6.25
C ARG A 67 -10.35 -5.32 5.51
N THR A 68 -11.00 -4.19 5.24
CA THR A 68 -10.35 -3.03 4.64
C THR A 68 -9.27 -2.45 5.57
N LEU A 69 -9.52 -2.40 6.88
CA LEU A 69 -8.50 -1.95 7.84
C LEU A 69 -7.26 -2.86 7.85
N PHE A 70 -7.47 -4.19 7.86
CA PHE A 70 -6.35 -5.14 7.78
C PHE A 70 -5.66 -5.06 6.42
N GLY A 71 -6.42 -4.94 5.34
CA GLY A 71 -5.91 -4.80 3.98
C GLY A 71 -5.09 -3.53 3.80
N PHE A 72 -5.54 -2.41 4.40
CA PHE A 72 -4.80 -1.15 4.45
C PHE A 72 -3.46 -1.31 5.15
N ALA A 73 -3.44 -1.88 6.36
CA ALA A 73 -2.21 -2.08 7.10
C ALA A 73 -1.22 -2.98 6.33
N ALA A 74 -1.72 -4.05 5.70
CA ALA A 74 -0.92 -4.94 4.88
C ALA A 74 -0.40 -4.26 3.61
N ALA A 75 -1.23 -3.49 2.90
CA ALA A 75 -0.85 -2.76 1.70
C ALA A 75 0.19 -1.68 2.00
N MET A 76 0.02 -0.95 3.11
CA MET A 76 0.99 0.04 3.57
C MET A 76 2.33 -0.63 3.92
N ALA A 77 2.32 -1.70 4.72
CA ALA A 77 3.52 -2.43 5.08
C ALA A 77 4.25 -2.97 3.83
N LEU A 78 3.51 -3.52 2.87
CA LEU A 78 4.05 -4.02 1.61
C LEU A 78 4.63 -2.88 0.77
N GLY A 79 3.89 -1.78 0.62
CA GLY A 79 4.29 -0.62 -0.17
C GLY A 79 5.55 0.06 0.37
N THR A 80 5.60 0.30 1.69
CA THR A 80 6.77 0.89 2.35
C THR A 80 7.98 -0.03 2.31
N THR A 81 7.78 -1.34 2.47
CA THR A 81 8.88 -2.32 2.40
C THR A 81 9.48 -2.37 1.00
N LEU A 82 8.64 -2.40 -0.03
CA LEU A 82 9.12 -2.36 -1.42
C LEU A 82 9.86 -1.06 -1.73
N ALA A 83 9.31 0.10 -1.33
CA ALA A 83 9.96 1.38 -1.51
C ALA A 83 11.32 1.44 -0.78
N PHE A 84 11.39 0.90 0.43
CA PHE A 84 12.64 0.83 1.19
C PHE A 84 13.68 -0.04 0.49
N ILE A 85 13.31 -1.26 0.07
CA ILE A 85 14.20 -2.18 -0.67
C ILE A 85 14.76 -1.50 -1.94
N LEU A 86 13.91 -0.78 -2.68
CA LEU A 86 14.33 -0.04 -3.87
C LEU A 86 15.32 1.09 -3.53
N ALA A 87 15.08 1.82 -2.43
CA ALA A 87 15.93 2.92 -2.01
C ALA A 87 17.32 2.47 -1.52
N ILE A 88 17.41 1.32 -0.86
CA ILE A 88 18.67 0.77 -0.32
C ILE A 88 19.43 -0.12 -1.31
N LEU A 89 18.87 -0.35 -2.51
CA LEU A 89 19.47 -1.22 -3.52
C LEU A 89 20.96 -0.88 -3.82
N PRO A 90 21.39 0.40 -3.87
CA PRO A 90 22.80 0.75 -4.03
C PRO A 90 23.69 0.29 -2.87
N ALA A 91 23.18 0.30 -1.64
CA ALA A 91 23.91 -0.20 -0.48
C ALA A 91 23.99 -1.74 -0.51
N LEU A 92 22.90 -2.42 -0.90
CA LEU A 92 22.87 -3.89 -1.02
C LEU A 92 23.78 -4.44 -2.12
N THR A 93 23.98 -3.69 -3.20
CA THR A 93 24.80 -4.09 -4.35
C THR A 93 26.28 -3.75 -4.21
N GLY A 94 26.69 -3.16 -3.07
CA GLY A 94 28.08 -2.79 -2.81
C GLY A 94 28.54 -1.56 -3.59
N VAL A 95 27.62 -0.80 -4.20
CA VAL A 95 27.93 0.48 -4.87
C VAL A 95 28.39 1.52 -3.86
N VAL A 96 27.87 1.44 -2.62
CA VAL A 96 28.30 2.28 -1.49
C VAL A 96 29.14 1.42 -0.53
N PRO A 97 30.45 1.69 -0.38
CA PRO A 97 31.30 0.96 0.55
C PRO A 97 31.04 1.36 2.02
N PRO A 98 31.28 0.46 2.99
CA PRO A 98 31.19 0.80 4.42
C PRO A 98 32.17 1.90 4.83
N PRO A 99 31.81 2.79 5.78
CA PRO A 99 30.58 2.84 6.58
C PRO A 99 29.44 3.67 5.94
N GLY A 100 29.57 4.03 4.66
CA GLY A 100 28.59 4.87 3.96
C GLY A 100 27.24 4.17 3.77
N ASP A 101 27.24 2.84 3.75
CA ASP A 101 26.05 2.00 3.66
C ASP A 101 25.09 2.21 4.85
N GLU A 102 25.59 2.17 6.09
CA GLU A 102 24.81 2.42 7.31
C GLU A 102 24.15 3.80 7.30
N THR A 103 24.88 4.80 6.81
CA THR A 103 24.38 6.18 6.69
C THR A 103 23.24 6.25 5.66
N VAL A 104 23.37 5.54 4.55
CA VAL A 104 22.36 5.46 3.49
C VAL A 104 21.09 4.76 4.01
N TYR A 105 21.20 3.70 4.81
CA TYR A 105 20.05 3.03 5.43
C TYR A 105 19.24 3.98 6.32
N LEU A 106 19.91 4.68 7.25
CA LEU A 106 19.25 5.61 8.18
C LEU A 106 18.63 6.81 7.47
N LEU A 107 19.32 7.32 6.45
CA LEU A 107 18.83 8.43 5.64
C LEU A 107 17.53 8.05 4.93
N TRP A 108 17.53 6.95 4.18
CA TRP A 108 16.35 6.52 3.44
C TRP A 108 15.19 6.11 4.34
N PHE A 109 15.48 5.48 5.48
CA PHE A 109 14.46 5.22 6.49
C PHE A 109 13.76 6.51 6.93
N THR A 110 14.53 7.55 7.23
CA THR A 110 13.99 8.85 7.67
C THR A 110 13.18 9.53 6.56
N ILE A 111 13.68 9.51 5.32
CA ILE A 111 13.00 10.11 4.17
C ILE A 111 11.67 9.41 3.90
N ILE A 112 11.68 8.07 3.83
CA ILE A 112 10.46 7.28 3.57
C ILE A 112 9.45 7.48 4.70
N PHE A 113 9.90 7.47 5.95
CA PHE A 113 9.00 7.68 7.08
C PHE A 113 8.32 9.05 7.01
N ARG A 114 9.05 10.12 6.66
CA ARG A 114 8.49 11.47 6.48
C ARG A 114 7.61 11.60 5.23
N ALA A 115 7.95 10.89 4.16
CA ALA A 115 7.16 10.88 2.94
C ALA A 115 5.80 10.21 3.18
N VAL A 116 5.77 9.13 3.98
CA VAL A 116 4.57 8.32 4.22
C VAL A 116 3.72 8.87 5.37
N PHE A 117 4.34 9.35 6.45
CA PHE A 117 3.64 9.82 7.63
C PHE A 117 3.66 11.35 7.77
N PRO A 118 2.55 11.98 8.22
CA PRO A 118 1.25 11.37 8.56
C PRO A 118 0.23 11.45 7.42
N LEU A 119 0.41 12.36 6.46
CA LEU A 119 -0.67 12.77 5.54
C LEU A 119 -1.07 11.67 4.55
N PRO A 120 -0.16 11.02 3.79
CA PRO A 120 -0.54 9.92 2.91
C PRO A 120 -1.26 8.78 3.61
N VAL A 121 -0.80 8.41 4.82
CA VAL A 121 -1.43 7.39 5.66
C VAL A 121 -2.88 7.78 5.98
N ILE A 122 -3.11 9.00 6.46
CA ILE A 122 -4.45 9.47 6.83
C ILE A 122 -5.37 9.52 5.62
N ILE A 123 -4.91 10.07 4.50
CA ILE A 123 -5.72 10.19 3.28
C ILE A 123 -6.10 8.81 2.77
N SER A 124 -5.12 7.91 2.62
CA SER A 124 -5.37 6.56 2.12
C SER A 124 -6.25 5.73 3.05
N LEU A 125 -6.12 5.92 4.37
CA LEU A 125 -7.00 5.31 5.37
C LEU A 125 -8.44 5.83 5.24
N ILE A 126 -8.64 7.15 5.25
CA ILE A 126 -9.98 7.74 5.19
C ILE A 126 -10.67 7.34 3.89
N THR A 127 -9.98 7.44 2.75
CA THR A 127 -10.61 7.12 1.47
C THR A 127 -10.90 5.64 1.32
N SER A 128 -10.07 4.75 1.87
CA SER A 128 -10.37 3.31 1.89
C SER A 128 -11.54 2.95 2.79
N LEU A 129 -11.70 3.60 3.94
CA LEU A 129 -12.89 3.43 4.77
C LEU A 129 -14.16 3.91 4.07
N VAL A 130 -14.11 5.06 3.39
CA VAL A 130 -15.22 5.56 2.57
C VAL A 130 -15.53 4.58 1.44
N GLY A 131 -14.49 4.09 0.75
CA GLY A 131 -14.61 3.06 -0.27
C GLY A 131 -15.30 1.81 0.24
N ALA A 132 -14.88 1.29 1.40
CA ALA A 132 -15.48 0.12 2.03
C ALA A 132 -16.96 0.32 2.35
N GLY A 133 -17.34 1.49 2.89
CA GLY A 133 -18.75 1.80 3.15
C GLY A 133 -19.59 1.86 1.86
N VAL A 134 -19.03 2.38 0.77
CA VAL A 134 -19.67 2.34 -0.56
C VAL A 134 -19.77 0.89 -1.05
N GLY A 135 -18.71 0.09 -0.90
CA GLY A 135 -18.71 -1.32 -1.26
C GLY A 135 -19.77 -2.11 -0.51
N GLU A 136 -19.84 -1.99 0.81
CA GLU A 136 -20.85 -2.66 1.65
C GLU A 136 -22.30 -2.31 1.26
N THR A 137 -22.53 -1.10 0.74
CA THR A 137 -23.87 -0.61 0.42
C THR A 137 -24.30 -0.98 -1.00
N TYR A 138 -23.36 -1.02 -1.96
CA TYR A 138 -23.67 -1.04 -3.40
C TYR A 138 -23.08 -2.24 -4.18
N LEU A 139 -22.15 -3.00 -3.59
CA LEU A 139 -21.48 -4.15 -4.22
C LEU A 139 -21.74 -5.44 -3.42
#